data_AF-A0A6N9BRW4-F1
#
_entry.id   AF-A0A6N9BRW4-F1
#
_cell.length_a   1.000
_cell.length_b   1.000
_cell.length_c   1.000
_cell.angle_alpha   90.00
_cell.angle_beta   90.00
_cell.angle_gamma   90.00
#
_symmetry.space_group_name_H-M   'P 1'
#
loop_
_entity.id
_entity.type
_entity.pdbx_description
1 polymer ?
#
loop_
_entity_poly.entity_id
_entity_poly.type
_entity_poly.pdbx_seq_one_letter_code
_entity_poly.pdbx_strand_id
1 'polypeptide(L)' 'MRTNIELDDDLVREAQALSGISTKRAVVHQALREFVAHRKRLDLRDLEGSDLLDPEYDYKALRTAGD' A
#
# COMPACT_ATOMS: atom_id res chain seq x y z
N MET A 1 12.57 18.40 5.87
CA MET A 1 13.82 18.37 5.09
C MET A 1 13.55 18.96 3.72
N ARG A 2 14.40 19.87 3.23
CA ARG A 2 14.34 20.35 1.84
C ARG A 2 15.42 19.62 1.07
N THR A 3 15.02 18.84 0.08
CA THR A 3 15.92 18.06 -0.77
C THR A 3 15.68 18.48 -2.20
N ASN A 4 16.74 18.61 -2.99
CA ASN A 4 16.62 18.83 -4.43
C ASN A 4 16.81 17.48 -5.12
N ILE A 5 15.81 17.05 -5.89
CA ILE A 5 15.79 15.78 -6.61
C ILE A 5 15.20 16.03 -8.00
N GLU A 6 15.72 15.33 -9.00
CA GLU A 6 15.13 15.29 -10.33
C GLU A 6 14.00 14.26 -10.35
N LEU A 7 12.86 14.65 -10.90
CA LEU A 7 11.68 13.81 -11.04
C LEU A 7 11.26 13.81 -12.50
N ASP A 8 10.77 12.66 -12.96
CA ASP A 8 10.13 12.55 -14.25
C ASP A 8 8.79 13.33 -14.23
N ASP A 9 8.69 14.36 -15.08
CA ASP A 9 7.52 15.23 -15.11
C ASP A 9 6.27 14.52 -15.65
N ASP A 10 6.42 13.56 -16.56
CA ASP A 10 5.29 12.81 -17.12
C ASP A 10 4.71 11.89 -16.04
N LEU A 11 5.58 11.20 -15.29
CA LEU A 11 5.17 10.37 -14.16
C LEU A 11 4.46 11.19 -13.07
N VAL A 12 4.98 12.39 -12.77
CA VAL A 12 4.34 13.26 -11.77
C VAL A 12 2.96 13.71 -12.27
N ARG A 13 2.82 14.06 -13.55
CA ARG A 13 1.52 14.46 -14.11
C ARG A 13 0.51 13.32 -14.08
N GLU A 14 0.93 12.11 -14.39
CA GLU A 14 0.08 10.93 -14.30
C GLU A 14 -0.36 10.70 -12.85
N ALA A 15 0.57 10.73 -11.90
CA ALA A 15 0.26 10.59 -10.49
C ALA A 15 -0.70 11.69 -9.99
N GLN A 16 -0.54 12.93 -10.46
CA GLN A 16 -1.47 14.03 -10.15
C GLN A 16 -2.87 13.80 -10.71
N ALA A 17 -2.98 13.27 -11.95
CA ALA A 17 -4.26 12.95 -12.57
C ALA A 17 -4.98 11.82 -11.83
N LEU A 18 -4.24 10.78 -11.43
CA LEU A 18 -4.78 9.63 -10.70
C LEU A 18 -5.16 9.98 -9.25
N SER A 19 -4.35 10.79 -8.57
CA SER A 19 -4.58 11.13 -7.15
C SER A 19 -5.45 12.37 -6.94
N GLY A 20 -5.70 13.16 -7.98
CA GLY A 20 -6.41 14.45 -7.90
C GLY A 20 -5.64 15.56 -7.19
N ILE A 21 -4.33 15.39 -6.95
CA ILE A 21 -3.50 16.35 -6.20
C ILE A 21 -2.84 17.36 -7.14
N SER A 22 -3.05 18.64 -6.85
CA SER A 22 -2.53 19.73 -7.68
C SER A 22 -1.05 20.08 -7.47
N THR A 23 -0.42 19.66 -6.37
CA THR A 23 0.96 20.04 -6.06
C THR A 23 1.93 18.86 -6.10
N LYS A 24 3.06 19.03 -6.81
CA LYS A 24 4.13 18.01 -6.89
C LYS A 24 4.59 17.54 -5.51
N ARG A 25 4.73 18.47 -4.55
CA ARG A 25 5.12 18.16 -3.17
C ARG A 25 4.13 17.20 -2.49
N ALA A 26 2.83 17.45 -2.60
CA ALA A 26 1.83 16.60 -1.97
C ALA A 26 1.75 15.23 -2.63
N VAL A 27 1.91 15.14 -3.96
CA VAL A 27 2.01 13.85 -4.67
C VAL A 27 3.17 13.03 -4.15
N VAL A 28 4.36 13.62 -4.06
CA VAL A 28 5.56 12.92 -3.55
C VAL A 28 5.35 12.45 -2.11
N HIS A 29 4.76 13.28 -1.24
CA HIS A 29 4.46 12.86 0.13
C HIS A 29 3.46 11.71 0.20
N GLN A 30 2.41 11.73 -0.63
CA GLN A 30 1.44 10.64 -0.68
C GLN A 30 2.09 9.36 -1.18
N ALA A 31 2.83 9.42 -2.30
CA ALA A 31 3.52 8.27 -2.87
C ALA A 31 4.48 7.62 -1.87
N LEU A 32 5.24 8.42 -1.11
CA LEU A 32 6.12 7.89 -0.06
C LEU A 32 5.35 7.23 1.08
N ARG A 33 4.21 7.80 1.50
CA ARG A 33 3.36 7.19 2.54
C ARG A 33 2.81 5.84 2.07
N GLU A 34 2.30 5.79 0.84
CA GLU A 34 1.77 4.55 0.25
C GLU A 34 2.87 3.51 0.05
N PHE A 35 4.05 3.92 -0.41
CA PHE A 35 5.20 3.03 -0.56
C PHE A 35 5.59 2.37 0.76
N VAL A 36 5.68 3.15 1.84
CA VAL A 36 5.98 2.63 3.18
C VAL A 36 4.84 1.73 3.67
N ALA A 37 3.58 2.14 3.52
CA ALA A 37 2.43 1.34 3.94
C ALA A 37 2.34 0.00 3.19
N HIS A 38 2.60 0.02 1.87
CA HIS A 38 2.62 -1.17 1.02
C HIS A 38 3.74 -2.13 1.43
N ARG A 39 4.93 -1.61 1.74
CA ARG A 39 6.06 -2.44 2.23
C ARG A 39 5.80 -3.01 3.62
N LYS A 40 5.17 -2.26 4.52
CA LYS A 40 4.75 -2.78 5.85
C LYS A 40 3.67 -3.87 5.73
N ARG A 41 2.77 -3.76 4.76
CA ARG A 41 1.74 -4.79 4.50
C ARG A 41 2.30 -6.10 3.94
N LEU A 42 3.46 -6.06 3.26
CA LEU A 42 4.13 -7.25 2.77
C LEU A 42 4.80 -8.06 3.90
N ASP A 43 4.96 -7.51 5.10
CA ASP A 43 5.28 -8.27 6.31
C ASP A 43 4.02 -8.99 6.86
N LEU A 44 3.35 -9.76 5.99
CA LEU A 44 2.33 -10.73 6.42
C LEU A 44 2.92 -11.79 7.37
N ARG A 45 4.25 -11.88 7.46
CA ARG A 45 4.98 -12.71 8.43
C ARG A 45 4.76 -12.25 9.87
N ASP A 46 4.51 -10.96 10.10
CA ASP A 46 4.17 -10.46 11.45
C ASP A 46 2.73 -10.80 11.85
N LEU A 47 1.87 -11.20 10.90
CA LEU A 47 0.52 -11.70 11.18
C LEU A 47 0.54 -13.18 11.61
N GLU A 48 1.62 -13.92 11.33
CA GLU A 48 1.81 -15.31 11.75
C GLU A 48 1.98 -15.34 13.28
N GLY A 49 0.88 -15.61 13.99
CA GLY A 49 0.81 -15.56 15.46
C GLY A 49 0.05 -14.34 16.04
N SER A 50 -0.52 -13.49 15.19
CA SER A 50 -1.44 -12.44 15.64
C SER A 50 -2.84 -13.01 15.92
N ASP A 51 -3.45 -12.61 17.03
CA ASP A 51 -4.78 -13.05 17.51
C ASP A 51 -5.95 -12.45 16.70
N LEU A 52 -5.70 -12.08 15.44
CA LEU A 52 -6.63 -11.40 14.55
C LEU A 52 -7.53 -12.37 13.77
N LEU A 53 -7.24 -13.67 13.84
CA LEU A 53 -8.07 -14.72 13.28
C LEU A 53 -8.82 -15.40 14.42
N ASP A 54 -10.15 -15.50 14.29
CA ASP A 54 -10.96 -16.28 15.22
C ASP A 54 -10.41 -17.73 15.24
N PRO A 55 -10.12 -18.33 16.40
CA PRO A 55 -9.65 -19.71 16.51
C PRO A 55 -10.57 -20.73 15.82
N GLU A 56 -11.85 -20.40 15.66
CA GLU A 56 -12.85 -21.24 14.99
C GLU A 56 -12.95 -20.95 13.47
N TYR A 57 -12.16 -20.02 12.93
CA TYR A 57 -12.17 -19.67 11.51
C TYR A 57 -11.47 -20.71 10.64
N ASP A 58 -12.22 -21.69 10.13
CA ASP A 58 -11.72 -22.69 9.18
C ASP A 58 -11.72 -22.17 7.73
N TYR A 59 -10.60 -21.57 7.33
CA TYR A 59 -10.38 -21.14 5.95
C TYR A 59 -10.30 -22.28 4.92
N LYS A 60 -10.11 -23.54 5.35
CA LYS A 60 -10.08 -24.70 4.45
C LYS A 60 -11.47 -25.13 4.04
N ALA A 61 -12.45 -25.04 4.95
CA ALA A 61 -13.86 -25.34 4.66
C ALA A 61 -14.42 -24.49 3.50
N LEU A 62 -14.00 -23.23 3.39
CA LEU A 62 -14.40 -22.31 2.33
C LEU A 62 -13.83 -22.66 0.95
N ARG A 63 -12.68 -23.36 0.89
CA ARG A 63 -12.03 -23.75 -0.37
C ARG A 63 -12.65 -24.99 -0.99
N THR A 64 -13.20 -25.89 -0.17
CA THR A 64 -13.83 -27.15 -0.62
C THR A 64 -15.30 -27.03 -0.97
N ALA A 65 -15.97 -25.91 -0.65
CA ALA A 65 -17.39 -25.70 -0.95
C ALA A 65 -17.67 -25.20 -2.38
N GLY A 66 -16.62 -25.07 -3.21
CA GLY A 66 -16.70 -24.55 -4.57
C GLY A 66 -16.44 -25.58 -5.69
N ASP A 67 -16.33 -26.87 -5.35
CA ASP A 67 -16.23 -28.00 -6.30
C ASP A 67 -17.57 -28.75 -6.40
#